data_AF-A0A3N2NRL0-F1
#
_entry.id   AF-A0A3N2NRL0-F1
#
_cell.length_a   1.000
_cell.length_b   1.000
_cell.length_c   1.000
_cell.angle_alpha   90.00
_cell.angle_beta   90.00
_cell.angle_gamma   90.00
#
_symmetry.space_group_name_H-M   'P 1'
#
loop_
_entity.id
_entity.type
_entity.pdbx_description
1 polymer ?
#
loop_
_entity_poly.entity_id
_entity_poly.type
_entity_poly.pdbx_seq_one_letter_code
_entity_poly.pdbx_strand_id
1 'polypeptide(L)'
;MKKWQKILGIVAITVLAYVHIEVLQNYLLIMNFSGAWHADIEQEWFVYYVDKNIKLFWAYHILSFIDLVIIIFFFICLWKKGSKR
;
A
#
# COMPACT_ATOMS: atom_id res chain seq x y z
N MET A 1 11.43 -19.50 -16.79
CA MET A 1 11.56 -18.03 -16.71
C MET A 1 12.95 -17.62 -17.15
N LYS A 2 13.08 -16.64 -18.04
CA LYS A 2 14.36 -16.09 -18.48
C LYS A 2 15.03 -15.29 -17.34
N LYS A 3 16.37 -15.18 -17.32
CA LYS A 3 17.11 -14.42 -16.28
C LYS A 3 16.56 -13.00 -16.09
N TRP A 4 16.30 -12.29 -17.18
CA TRP A 4 15.73 -10.94 -17.16
C TRP A 4 14.35 -10.85 -16.48
N GLN A 5 13.49 -11.86 -16.63
CA GLN A 5 12.18 -11.89 -15.96
C GLN A 5 12.30 -12.06 -14.44
N LYS A 6 13.33 -12.79 -13.98
CA LYS A 6 13.60 -12.93 -12.55
C LYS A 6 14.08 -11.61 -11.95
N ILE A 7 15.02 -10.93 -12.63
CA ILE A 7 15.53 -9.62 -12.20
C ILE A 7 14.40 -8.60 -12.13
N LEU A 8 13.58 -8.52 -13.18
CA LEU A 8 12.46 -7.58 -13.24
C LEU A 8 11.43 -7.84 -12.12
N GLY A 9 11.15 -9.10 -11.80
CA GLY A 9 10.27 -9.46 -10.70
C GLY A 9 10.83 -9.05 -9.33
N ILE A 10 12.14 -9.28 -9.09
CA ILE A 10 12.79 -8.86 -7.84
C ILE A 10 12.73 -7.33 -7.70
N VAL A 11 13.12 -6.60 -8.75
CA VAL A 11 13.09 -5.12 -8.74
C VAL A 11 11.68 -4.60 -8.49
N ALA A 12 10.66 -5.15 -9.16
CA ALA A 12 9.28 -4.75 -8.96
C ALA A 12 8.79 -4.96 -7.52
N ILE A 13 9.09 -6.13 -6.92
CA ILE A 13 8.73 -6.43 -5.53
C ILE A 13 9.47 -5.51 -4.55
N THR A 14 10.75 -5.25 -4.78
CA THR A 14 11.54 -4.33 -3.93
C THR A 14 10.99 -2.92 -3.97
N VAL A 15 10.65 -2.41 -5.16
CA VAL A 15 10.05 -1.08 -5.31
C VAL A 15 8.68 -1.03 -4.62
N LEU A 16 7.85 -2.05 -4.81
CA LEU A 16 6.54 -2.13 -4.16
C LEU A 16 6.65 -2.13 -2.63
N ALA A 17 7.57 -2.93 -2.08
CA ALA A 17 7.84 -2.98 -0.64
C ALA A 17 8.35 -1.63 -0.10
N TYR A 18 9.22 -0.95 -0.83
CA TYR A 18 9.70 0.38 -0.45
C TYR A 18 8.55 1.40 -0.39
N VAL A 19 7.68 1.44 -1.41
CA VAL A 19 6.51 2.33 -1.43
C VAL A 19 5.56 2.03 -0.25
N HIS A 20 5.38 0.76 0.12
CA HIS A 20 4.62 0.39 1.32
C HIS A 20 5.22 0.93 2.61
N ILE A 21 6.54 0.82 2.78
CA ILE A 21 7.23 1.32 3.96
C ILE A 21 7.08 2.85 4.06
N GLU A 22 7.24 3.57 2.95
CA GLU A 22 7.06 5.03 2.90
C GLU A 22 5.62 5.44 3.28
N VAL A 23 4.61 4.80 2.69
CA VAL A 23 3.21 5.09 3.01
C VAL A 23 2.91 4.77 4.49
N LEU A 24 3.44 3.66 5.01
CA LEU A 24 3.28 3.28 6.42
C LEU A 24 3.95 4.29 7.36
N GLN A 25 5.17 4.74 7.05
CA GLN A 25 5.87 5.75 7.85
C GLN A 25 5.09 7.08 7.89
N ASN A 26 4.56 7.52 6.75
CA ASN A 26 3.75 8.72 6.70
C ASN A 26 2.42 8.54 7.47
N TYR A 27 1.79 7.37 7.37
CA TYR A 27 0.61 7.06 8.14
C TYR A 27 0.89 7.05 9.66
N LEU A 28 2.01 6.45 10.08
CA LEU A 28 2.45 6.47 11.49
C LEU A 28 2.79 7.87 11.98
N LEU A 29 3.34 8.74 11.12
CA LEU A 29 3.59 10.14 11.43
C LEU A 29 2.27 10.89 11.66
N ILE A 30 1.28 10.71 10.77
CA ILE A 30 -0.09 11.21 10.97
C ILE A 30 -0.70 10.63 12.25
N MET A 31 -0.52 9.34 12.50
CA MET A 31 -1.01 8.68 13.71
C MET A 31 -0.29 9.15 14.98
N ASN A 32 0.95 9.61 14.91
CA ASN A 32 1.64 10.22 16.05
C ASN A 32 1.15 11.65 16.27
N PHE A 33 0.91 12.41 15.20
CA PHE A 33 0.11 13.63 15.30
C PHE A 33 -1.29 13.34 15.84
N SER A 34 -1.83 12.14 15.56
CA SER A 34 -3.13 11.67 16.01
C SER A 34 -3.15 10.96 17.36
N GLY A 35 -2.02 10.54 17.89
CA GLY A 35 -1.85 10.03 19.24
C GLY A 35 -1.90 11.18 20.25
N ALA A 36 -1.61 12.40 19.78
CA ALA A 36 -2.00 13.64 20.44
C ALA A 36 -3.51 13.95 20.31
N TRP A 37 -4.30 13.14 19.59
CA TRP A 37 -5.76 13.28 19.54
C TRP A 37 -6.33 12.63 20.80
N HIS A 38 -6.17 13.37 21.89
CA HIS A 38 -7.08 13.33 23.03
C HIS A 38 -8.54 13.35 22.54
N ALA A 39 -9.45 12.86 23.39
CA ALA A 39 -10.90 12.97 23.17
C ALA A 39 -11.37 14.43 22.98
N ASP A 40 -10.49 15.41 23.24
CA ASP A 40 -10.72 16.85 23.17
C ASP A 40 -10.29 17.50 21.85
N ILE A 41 -9.89 16.73 20.82
CA ILE A 41 -9.60 17.37 19.54
C ILE A 41 -10.89 17.93 18.93
N GLU A 42 -10.91 19.23 18.70
CA GLU A 42 -12.06 19.85 18.07
C GLU A 42 -12.23 19.28 16.65
N GLN A 43 -13.47 19.05 16.24
CA GLN A 43 -13.83 18.43 14.97
C GLN A 43 -13.18 19.15 13.77
N GLU A 44 -12.94 20.45 13.86
CA GLU A 44 -12.25 21.25 12.84
C GLU A 44 -10.80 20.79 12.58
N TRP A 45 -10.05 20.48 13.64
CA TRP A 45 -8.67 20.00 13.52
C TRP A 45 -8.62 18.57 12.98
N PHE A 46 -9.56 17.73 13.38
CA PHE A 46 -9.74 16.40 12.80
C PHE A 46 -9.95 16.49 11.28
N VAL A 47 -10.89 17.32 10.83
CA VAL A 47 -11.20 17.50 9.41
C VAL A 47 -10.01 18.11 8.66
N TYR A 48 -9.34 19.12 9.23
CA TYR A 48 -8.16 19.75 8.66
C TYR A 48 -7.03 18.74 8.39
N TYR A 49 -6.71 17.88 9.36
CA TYR A 49 -5.66 16.89 9.18
C TYR A 49 -6.08 15.77 8.23
N VAL A 50 -7.35 15.35 8.23
CA VAL A 50 -7.85 14.38 7.23
C VAL A 50 -7.75 14.96 5.82
N ASP A 51 -8.21 16.18 5.60
CA ASP A 51 -8.17 16.85 4.29
C ASP A 51 -6.72 17.06 3.81
N LYS A 52 -5.85 17.55 4.70
CA LYS A 52 -4.42 17.73 4.40
C LYS A 52 -3.73 16.41 4.01
N ASN A 53 -4.17 15.29 4.59
CA ASN A 53 -3.60 13.97 4.36
C ASN A 53 -4.45 13.09 3.41
N ILE A 54 -5.47 13.64 2.75
CA ILE A 54 -6.37 12.87 1.89
C ILE A 54 -5.61 12.21 0.72
N LYS A 55 -4.55 12.87 0.24
CA LYS A 55 -3.67 12.31 -0.80
C LYS A 55 -2.94 11.06 -0.33
N LEU A 56 -2.54 11.02 0.94
CA LEU A 56 -1.89 9.88 1.57
C LEU A 56 -2.87 8.72 1.78
N PHE A 57 -4.10 9.03 2.18
CA PHE A 57 -5.18 8.06 2.22
C PHE A 57 -5.42 7.41 0.85
N TRP A 58 -5.51 8.21 -0.21
CA TRP A 58 -5.66 7.70 -1.58
C TRP A 58 -4.44 6.92 -2.06
N ALA A 59 -3.23 7.35 -1.74
CA ALA A 59 -2.00 6.63 -2.07
C ALA A 59 -2.01 5.21 -1.48
N TYR A 60 -2.41 5.06 -0.21
CA TYR A 60 -2.56 3.75 0.43
C TYR A 60 -3.59 2.86 -0.26
N HIS A 61 -4.75 3.43 -0.62
CA HIS A 61 -5.83 2.68 -1.28
C HIS A 61 -5.42 2.21 -2.67
N ILE A 62 -4.75 3.06 -3.45
CA ILE A 62 -4.23 2.70 -4.78
C ILE A 62 -3.17 1.61 -4.65
N LEU A 63 -2.26 1.73 -3.69
CA LEU A 63 -1.20 0.74 -3.46
C LEU A 63 -1.79 -0.62 -3.07
N SER A 64 -2.75 -0.63 -2.13
CA SER A 64 -3.48 -1.83 -1.73
C SER A 64 -4.25 -2.46 -2.90
N PHE A 65 -4.83 -1.65 -3.78
CA PHE A 65 -5.49 -2.14 -4.99
C PHE A 65 -4.51 -2.79 -5.97
N ILE A 66 -3.32 -2.22 -6.14
CA ILE A 66 -2.24 -2.81 -6.96
C ILE A 66 -1.85 -4.18 -6.40
N ASP A 67 -1.66 -4.31 -5.09
CA ASP A 67 -1.35 -5.60 -4.47
C ASP A 67 -2.43 -6.64 -4.72
N LEU A 68 -3.70 -6.24 -4.57
CA LEU A 68 -4.85 -7.13 -4.80
C LEU A 68 -4.87 -7.63 -6.24
N VAL A 69 -4.63 -6.74 -7.22
CA VAL A 69 -4.51 -7.12 -8.64
C VAL A 69 -3.35 -8.11 -8.84
N ILE A 70 -2.19 -7.86 -8.22
CA ILE A 70 -1.01 -8.75 -8.30
C ILE A 70 -1.33 -10.13 -7.71
N ILE A 71 -1.97 -10.20 -6.54
CA ILE A 71 -2.35 -11.45 -5.88
C ILE A 71 -3.33 -12.24 -6.74
N ILE A 72 -4.39 -11.60 -7.26
CA ILE A 72 -5.37 -12.24 -8.14
C ILE A 72 -4.68 -12.77 -9.40
N PHE A 73 -3.79 -11.97 -10.01
CA PHE A 73 -3.05 -12.39 -11.19
C PHE A 73 -2.19 -13.64 -10.90
N PHE A 74 -1.45 -13.65 -9.78
CA PHE A 74 -0.67 -14.81 -9.38
C PHE A 74 -1.55 -16.03 -9.08
N PHE A 75 -2.69 -15.83 -8.42
CA PHE A 75 -3.65 -16.90 -8.15
C PHE A 75 -4.15 -17.55 -9.45
N ILE A 76 -4.57 -16.74 -10.43
CA ILE A 76 -5.00 -17.23 -11.75
C ILE A 76 -3.86 -17.96 -12.46
N CYS A 77 -2.64 -17.41 -12.43
CA CYS A 77 -1.48 -18.02 -13.08
C CYS A 77 -1.10 -19.37 -12.47
N LEU A 78 -1.13 -19.47 -11.14
CA LEU A 78 -0.86 -20.71 -10.41
C LEU A 78 -1.98 -21.74 -10.61
N TRP A 79 -3.25 -21.31 -10.60
CA TRP A 79 -4.41 -22.15 -10.86
C TRP A 79 -4.36 -22.79 -12.26
N LYS A 80 -4.11 -21.98 -13.30
CA LYS A 80 -3.96 -22.48 -14.69
C LYS A 80 -2.82 -23.47 -14.85
N LYS A 81 -1.76 -23.36 -14.04
CA LYS A 81 -0.62 -24.28 -14.07
C LYS A 81 -0.95 -25.61 -13.38
N GLY A 82 -1.77 -25.58 -12.32
CA GLY A 82 -2.26 -26.78 -11.63
C GLY A 82 -3.29 -27.58 -12.43
N SER A 83 -4.13 -26.91 -13.22
CA SER A 83 -5.16 -27.55 -14.06
C SER A 83 -4.61 -28.26 -15.31
N LYS A 84 -3.38 -27.96 -15.75
CA LYS A 84 -2.74 -28.59 -16.92
C LYS A 84 -1.92 -29.84 -16.57
N ARG A 85 -2.13 -30.41 -15.39
CA ARG A 85 -1.43 -31.60 -14.90
C ARG A 85 -2.38 -32.78 -14.80
#